data_AF-A0A164M541-F1
#
_entry.id   AF-A0A164M541-F1
#
_cell.length_a   1.000
_cell.length_b   1.000
_cell.length_c   1.000
_cell.angle_alpha   90.00
_cell.angle_beta   90.00
_cell.angle_gamma   90.00
#
_symmetry.space_group_name_H-M   'P 1'
#
loop_
_entity.id
_entity.type
_entity.pdbx_description
1 polymer ?
#
loop_
_entity_poly.entity_id
_entity_poly.type
_entity_poly.pdbx_seq_one_letter_code
_entity_poly.pdbx_strand_id
1 'polypeptide(L)'
;MQTWFPEIWASYVDLHQAYCQRYPHLHLIAPRCPFTAISLNIGPRAVCHRHLDFLNTIAGMCLIFVFGRFSAEQSAHLILFEATVLMEAPHGCIIFLPSAALSHGNIDLLFGETRNVFTLYLPGGLFRFRDHGF
;
A
#
# COMPACT_ATOMS: atom_id res chain seq x y z
N MET A 1 9.19 -1.53 7.42
CA MET A 1 10.01 -0.98 6.31
C MET A 1 11.43 -0.63 6.74
N GLN A 2 11.65 0.14 7.82
CA GLN A 2 13.00 0.57 8.23
C GLN A 2 14.10 -0.53 8.20
N THR A 3 13.77 -1.75 8.62
CA THR A 3 14.74 -2.88 8.61
C THR A 3 14.97 -3.49 7.22
N TRP A 4 13.91 -3.67 6.43
CA TRP A 4 13.96 -4.45 5.18
C TRP A 4 14.13 -3.60 3.92
N PHE A 5 13.72 -2.33 3.98
CA PHE A 5 13.78 -1.36 2.89
C PHE A 5 14.28 0.00 3.45
N PRO A 6 15.51 0.06 4.01
CA PRO A 6 15.99 1.22 4.74
C PRO A 6 16.08 2.48 3.88
N GLU A 7 16.49 2.38 2.62
CA GLU A 7 16.61 3.52 1.70
C GLU A 7 15.24 4.09 1.31
N ILE A 8 14.28 3.21 0.99
CA ILE A 8 12.90 3.62 0.69
C ILE A 8 12.27 4.26 1.93
N TRP A 9 12.49 3.67 3.11
CA TRP A 9 12.03 4.24 4.37
C TRP A 9 12.61 5.63 4.63
N ALA A 10 13.93 5.81 4.45
CA ALA A 10 14.58 7.11 4.60
C ALA A 10 13.98 8.14 3.64
N SER A 11 13.80 7.78 2.37
CA SER A 11 13.15 8.64 1.37
C SER A 11 11.73 9.06 1.79
N TYR A 12 10.96 8.15 2.40
CA TYR A 12 9.61 8.44 2.88
C TYR A 12 9.63 9.39 4.08
N VAL A 13 10.55 9.16 5.02
CA VAL A 13 10.76 10.02 6.19
C VAL A 13 11.15 11.43 5.75
N ASP A 14 12.10 11.56 4.83
CA ASP A 14 12.56 12.85 4.31
C ASP A 14 11.43 13.63 3.64
N LEU A 15 10.63 12.98 2.79
CA LEU A 15 9.46 13.61 2.19
C LEU A 15 8.47 14.07 3.26
N HIS A 16 8.09 13.16 4.17
CA HIS A 16 7.12 13.46 5.22
C HIS A 16 7.60 14.62 6.10
N GLN A 17 8.87 14.64 6.51
CA GLN A 17 9.45 15.72 7.31
C GLN A 17 9.43 17.06 6.57
N ALA A 18 9.77 17.08 5.27
CA ALA A 18 9.73 18.30 4.48
C ALA A 18 8.31 18.91 4.45
N TYR A 19 7.28 18.09 4.27
CA TYR A 19 5.89 18.54 4.32
C TYR A 19 5.46 19.00 5.71
N CYS A 20 5.83 18.29 6.78
CA CYS A 20 5.51 18.71 8.15
C CYS A 20 6.16 20.04 8.52
N GLN A 21 7.40 20.27 8.08
CA GLN A 21 8.11 21.54 8.30
C GLN A 21 7.44 22.69 7.54
N ARG A 22 7.05 22.44 6.29
CA ARG A 22 6.39 23.44 5.42
C ARG A 22 4.96 23.76 5.85
N TYR A 23 4.22 22.75 6.29
CA TYR A 23 2.80 22.82 6.65
C TYR A 23 2.60 22.23 8.06
N PRO A 24 2.87 23.01 9.13
CA PRO A 24 2.86 22.51 10.52
C PRO A 24 1.46 22.07 11.01
N HIS A 25 0.41 22.43 10.29
CA HIS A 25 -0.97 22.05 10.59
C HIS A 25 -1.45 20.81 9.82
N LEU A 26 -0.57 20.16 9.05
CA LEU A 26 -0.92 18.94 8.31
C LEU A 26 -1.31 17.83 9.30
N HIS A 27 -2.48 17.24 9.08
CA HIS A 27 -2.90 16.08 9.84
C HIS A 27 -2.10 14.86 9.40
N LEU A 28 -1.51 14.17 10.38
CA LEU A 28 -0.73 12.96 10.14
C LEU A 28 -1.62 11.73 10.24
N ILE A 29 -1.31 10.70 9.44
CA ILE A 29 -2.01 9.42 9.52
C ILE A 29 -1.84 8.80 10.92
N ALA A 30 -0.61 8.79 11.42
CA ALA A 30 -0.28 8.36 12.78
C ALA A 30 1.08 8.92 13.21
N PRO A 31 1.36 9.05 14.51
CA PRO A 31 2.68 9.44 14.99
C PRO A 31 3.78 8.51 14.46
N ARG A 32 4.84 9.09 13.88
CA ARG A 32 5.99 8.37 13.30
C ARG A 32 5.65 7.46 12.10
N CYS A 33 4.49 7.67 11.46
CA CYS A 33 4.18 7.05 10.18
C CYS A 33 4.75 7.92 9.04
N PRO A 34 5.67 7.42 8.19
CA PRO A 34 6.22 8.22 7.10
C PRO A 34 5.35 8.16 5.83
N PHE A 35 4.25 7.39 5.85
CA PHE A 35 3.29 7.39 4.76
C PHE A 35 2.46 8.67 4.76
N THR A 36 2.09 9.14 3.58
CA THR A 36 1.33 10.39 3.40
C THR A 36 -0.10 10.16 2.93
N ALA A 37 -0.44 8.94 2.51
CA ALA A 37 -1.79 8.57 2.13
C ALA A 37 -2.20 7.20 2.69
N ILE A 38 -3.49 7.06 2.95
CA ILE A 38 -4.14 5.83 3.41
C ILE A 38 -5.43 5.61 2.62
N SER A 39 -5.71 4.35 2.27
CA SER A 39 -7.00 3.94 1.71
C SER A 39 -7.54 2.71 2.45
N LEU A 40 -8.86 2.63 2.56
CA LEU A 40 -9.59 1.57 3.25
C LEU A 40 -10.58 0.94 2.27
N ASN A 41 -10.31 -0.30 1.86
CA ASN A 41 -11.25 -1.08 1.06
C ASN A 41 -12.02 -1.98 2.03
N ILE A 42 -13.21 -1.52 2.43
CA ILE A 42 -14.04 -2.18 3.44
C ILE A 42 -15.28 -2.78 2.77
N GLY A 43 -15.37 -4.11 2.81
CA GLY A 43 -16.60 -4.89 2.95
C GLY A 43 -17.59 -4.94 1.77
N PRO A 44 -18.26 -6.09 1.58
CA PRO A 44 -17.84 -7.44 2.00
C PRO A 44 -16.71 -7.98 1.12
N ARG A 45 -16.54 -7.43 -0.09
CA ARG A 45 -15.66 -7.94 -1.15
C ARG A 45 -14.61 -6.91 -1.55
N ALA A 46 -13.58 -6.74 -0.73
CA ALA A 46 -12.38 -6.01 -1.16
C ALA A 46 -11.59 -6.88 -2.15
N VAL A 47 -12.03 -6.88 -3.41
CA VAL A 47 -11.39 -7.54 -4.55
C VAL A 47 -11.02 -6.49 -5.58
N CYS A 48 -9.79 -6.59 -6.09
CA CYS A 48 -9.26 -5.70 -7.11
C CYS A 48 -8.97 -6.49 -8.39
N HIS A 49 -9.44 -5.98 -9.52
CA HIS A 49 -8.98 -6.43 -10.84
C HIS A 49 -7.52 -6.05 -11.06
N ARG A 50 -6.89 -6.60 -12.10
CA ARG A 50 -5.51 -6.25 -12.48
C ARG A 50 -5.40 -4.74 -12.69
N HIS A 51 -4.53 -4.09 -11.92
CA HIS A 51 -4.25 -2.67 -12.03
C HIS A 51 -2.82 -2.34 -11.57
N LEU A 52 -2.42 -1.10 -11.81
CA LEU A 52 -1.22 -0.47 -11.26
C LEU A 52 -1.67 0.76 -10.46
N ASP A 53 -1.00 1.01 -9.34
CA ASP A 53 -1.14 2.29 -8.65
C ASP A 53 -0.21 3.32 -9.28
N PHE A 54 -0.45 3.66 -10.53
CA PHE A 54 0.46 4.49 -11.35
C PHE A 54 0.69 5.92 -10.81
N LEU A 55 -0.11 6.36 -9.83
CA LEU A 55 0.08 7.64 -9.14
C LEU A 55 1.07 7.56 -7.97
N ASN A 56 1.43 6.37 -7.51
CA ASN A 56 2.41 6.16 -6.46
C ASN A 56 3.84 6.34 -6.99
N THR A 57 4.80 6.55 -6.07
CA THR A 57 6.21 6.59 -6.45
C THR A 57 6.69 5.23 -6.95
N ILE A 58 7.30 5.18 -8.14
CA ILE A 58 7.68 3.93 -8.83
C ILE A 58 8.68 3.09 -8.04
N ALA A 59 9.60 3.74 -7.32
CA ALA A 59 10.62 3.10 -6.47
C ALA A 59 10.09 2.81 -5.05
N GLY A 60 8.80 3.03 -4.80
CA GLY A 60 8.21 2.90 -3.48
C GLY A 60 7.69 1.51 -3.15
N MET A 61 7.44 1.30 -1.86
CA MET A 61 6.64 0.19 -1.34
C MET A 61 5.37 0.74 -0.71
N CYS A 62 4.24 0.12 -1.04
CA CYS A 62 2.98 0.26 -0.32
C CYS A 62 2.92 -0.79 0.79
N LEU A 63 2.26 -0.45 1.90
CA LEU A 63 1.93 -1.40 2.96
C LEU A 63 0.45 -1.75 2.82
N ILE A 64 0.13 -3.03 2.70
CA ILE A 64 -1.24 -3.54 2.72
C ILE A 64 -1.40 -4.38 3.98
N PHE A 65 -2.38 -4.04 4.81
CA PHE A 65 -2.82 -4.89 5.92
C PHE A 65 -4.14 -5.57 5.54
N VAL A 66 -4.16 -6.90 5.61
CA VAL A 66 -5.31 -7.71 5.20
C VAL A 66 -6.08 -8.19 6.43
N PHE A 67 -7.40 -8.03 6.43
CA PHE A 67 -8.26 -8.49 7.52
C PHE A 67 -9.65 -8.88 7.03
N GLY A 68 -10.32 -9.77 7.74
CA GLY A 68 -11.61 -10.35 7.34
C GLY A 68 -11.76 -11.81 7.74
N ARG A 69 -12.78 -12.49 7.22
CA ARG A 69 -13.03 -13.91 7.44
C ARG A 69 -13.13 -14.64 6.10
N PHE A 70 -12.05 -15.31 5.72
CA PHE A 70 -11.90 -16.06 4.47
C PHE A 70 -10.81 -17.14 4.65
N SER A 71 -10.77 -18.14 3.79
CA SER A 71 -9.68 -19.12 3.71
C SER A 71 -8.63 -18.63 2.72
N ALA A 72 -7.46 -18.27 3.22
CA ALA A 72 -6.37 -17.73 2.41
C ALA A 72 -5.78 -18.75 1.44
N GLU A 73 -5.99 -20.05 1.72
CA GLU A 73 -5.58 -21.20 0.92
C GLU A 73 -6.54 -21.45 -0.28
N GLN A 74 -7.76 -20.91 -0.21
CA GLN A 74 -8.81 -21.17 -1.21
C GLN A 74 -9.23 -19.93 -1.98
N SER A 75 -9.09 -18.74 -1.40
CA SER A 75 -9.60 -17.49 -1.96
C SER A 75 -8.70 -16.30 -1.67
N ALA A 76 -9.00 -15.13 -2.25
CA ALA A 76 -8.33 -13.87 -1.94
C ALA A 76 -6.80 -13.79 -2.16
N HIS A 77 -6.20 -14.78 -2.80
CA HIS A 77 -4.79 -14.78 -3.17
C HIS A 77 -4.42 -13.49 -3.92
N LEU A 78 -3.30 -12.88 -3.54
CA LEU A 78 -2.70 -11.76 -4.27
C LEU A 78 -1.99 -12.28 -5.52
N ILE A 79 -2.25 -11.65 -6.64
CA ILE A 79 -1.61 -11.93 -7.93
C ILE A 79 -0.65 -10.80 -8.25
N LEU A 80 0.62 -11.13 -8.51
CA LEU A 80 1.62 -10.22 -9.05
C LEU A 80 1.96 -10.66 -10.47
N PHE A 81 1.41 -9.97 -11.48
CA PHE A 81 1.38 -10.49 -12.84
C PHE A 81 2.76 -10.56 -13.48
N GLU A 82 3.54 -9.47 -13.42
CA GLU A 82 4.88 -9.43 -14.02
C GLU A 82 5.87 -10.34 -13.28
N ALA A 83 5.67 -10.56 -11.98
CA ALA A 83 6.48 -11.49 -11.19
C ALA A 83 6.05 -12.96 -11.36
N THR A 84 4.91 -13.21 -12.03
CA THR A 84 4.29 -14.55 -12.14
C THR A 84 4.08 -15.23 -10.78
N VAL A 85 3.76 -14.44 -9.75
CA VAL A 85 3.56 -14.93 -8.38
C VAL A 85 2.07 -14.90 -8.03
N LEU A 86 1.59 -16.03 -7.52
CA LEU A 86 0.35 -16.12 -6.76
C LEU A 86 0.73 -16.36 -5.29
N MET A 87 0.21 -15.56 -4.38
CA MET A 87 0.53 -15.70 -2.96
C MET A 87 -0.70 -15.62 -2.07
N GLU A 88 -0.71 -16.45 -1.04
CA GLU A 88 -1.68 -16.37 0.05
C GLU A 88 -1.45 -15.10 0.87
N ALA A 89 -2.54 -14.45 1.29
CA ALA A 89 -2.51 -13.23 2.06
C ALA A 89 -3.50 -13.34 3.23
N PRO A 90 -3.16 -14.09 4.29
CA PRO A 90 -4.11 -14.42 5.36
C PRO A 90 -4.52 -13.21 6.18
N HIS A 91 -5.60 -13.37 6.95
CA HIS A 91 -6.01 -12.39 7.94
C HIS A 91 -4.83 -12.03 8.86
N GLY A 92 -4.63 -10.73 9.10
CA GLY A 92 -3.60 -10.21 9.98
C GLY A 92 -2.23 -10.07 9.31
N CYS A 93 -2.07 -10.44 8.04
CA CYS A 93 -0.80 -10.27 7.34
C CYS A 93 -0.56 -8.81 6.92
N ILE A 94 0.73 -8.47 6.83
CA ILE A 94 1.21 -7.21 6.26
C ILE A 94 2.03 -7.56 5.02
N ILE A 95 1.68 -6.93 3.90
CA ILE A 95 2.37 -7.10 2.62
C ILE A 95 3.03 -5.78 2.25
N PHE A 96 4.31 -5.84 1.88
CA PHE A 96 4.98 -4.72 1.21
C PHE A 96 5.00 -5.00 -0.30
N LEU A 97 4.44 -4.08 -1.09
CA LEU A 97 4.23 -4.25 -2.52
C LEU A 97 4.73 -3.01 -3.30
N PRO A 98 5.60 -3.15 -4.32
CA PRO A 98 5.92 -2.05 -5.23
C PRO A 98 4.76 -1.80 -6.23
N SER A 99 3.67 -1.22 -5.74
CA SER A 99 2.37 -1.24 -6.42
C SER A 99 2.27 -0.37 -7.68
N ALA A 100 3.21 0.57 -7.84
CA ALA A 100 3.38 1.35 -9.07
C ALA A 100 4.21 0.62 -10.14
N ALA A 101 5.01 -0.38 -9.77
CA ALA A 101 5.91 -1.10 -10.68
C ALA A 101 5.38 -2.47 -11.10
N LEU A 102 4.61 -3.14 -10.24
CA LEU A 102 4.02 -4.44 -10.50
C LEU A 102 2.51 -4.34 -10.56
N SER A 103 1.93 -4.76 -11.67
CA SER A 103 0.48 -4.86 -11.77
C SER A 103 0.01 -6.00 -10.88
N HIS A 104 -1.11 -5.76 -10.21
CA HIS A 104 -1.59 -6.65 -9.18
C HIS A 104 -3.11 -6.63 -9.09
N GLY A 105 -3.64 -7.66 -8.45
CA GLY A 105 -5.06 -7.87 -8.18
C GLY A 105 -5.21 -9.03 -7.22
N ASN A 106 -6.43 -9.45 -6.93
CA ASN A 106 -6.62 -10.63 -6.11
C ASN A 106 -7.73 -11.52 -6.65
N ILE A 107 -7.60 -12.83 -6.37
CA ILE A 107 -8.66 -13.80 -6.67
C ILE A 107 -9.92 -13.42 -5.89
N ASP A 108 -11.08 -13.72 -6.46
CA ASP A 108 -12.37 -13.55 -5.82
C ASP A 108 -12.46 -14.30 -4.48
N LEU A 109 -13.38 -13.83 -3.64
CA LEU A 109 -13.78 -14.51 -2.42
C LEU A 109 -14.82 -15.59 -2.71
N LEU A 110 -14.84 -16.62 -1.87
CA LEU A 110 -15.92 -17.60 -1.85
C LEU A 110 -17.18 -17.01 -1.21
N PHE A 111 -18.31 -17.70 -1.43
CA PHE A 111 -19.59 -17.27 -0.89
C PHE A 111 -19.57 -17.23 0.65
N GLY A 112 -20.04 -16.12 1.22
CA GLY A 112 -20.11 -15.91 2.68
C GLY A 112 -18.81 -15.45 3.34
N GLU A 113 -17.72 -15.35 2.57
CA GLU A 113 -16.45 -14.79 3.02
C GLU A 113 -16.47 -13.26 3.01
N THR A 114 -15.61 -12.67 3.85
CA THR A 114 -15.39 -11.23 3.90
C THR A 114 -13.92 -10.91 3.88
N ARG A 115 -13.54 -9.89 3.13
CA ARG A 115 -12.17 -9.35 3.13
C ARG A 115 -12.21 -7.84 3.05
N ASN A 116 -11.30 -7.25 3.79
CA ASN A 116 -11.02 -5.84 3.85
C ASN A 116 -9.52 -5.65 3.80
N VAL A 117 -9.09 -4.51 3.29
CA VAL A 117 -7.69 -4.10 3.39
C VAL A 117 -7.61 -2.64 3.78
N PHE A 118 -6.56 -2.28 4.51
CA PHE A 118 -6.11 -0.89 4.53
C PHE A 118 -4.72 -0.81 3.93
N THR A 119 -4.49 0.24 3.16
CA THR A 119 -3.28 0.42 2.38
C THR A 119 -2.66 1.75 2.72
N LEU A 120 -1.37 1.76 3.04
CA LEU A 120 -0.56 2.97 3.17
C LEU A 120 0.37 3.09 1.98
N TYR A 121 0.46 4.29 1.40
CA TYR A 121 1.24 4.54 0.20
C TYR A 121 1.74 5.98 0.12
N LEU A 122 2.65 6.24 -0.81
CA LEU A 122 3.14 7.58 -1.13
C LEU A 122 2.83 7.92 -2.60
N PRO A 123 1.98 8.93 -2.85
CA PRO A 123 1.80 9.49 -4.17
C PRO A 123 3.12 10.07 -4.70
N GLY A 124 3.53 9.66 -5.90
CA GLY A 124 4.71 10.20 -6.58
C GLY A 124 4.59 11.70 -6.89
N GLY A 125 3.37 12.22 -6.96
CA GLY A 125 3.10 13.65 -7.11
C GLY A 125 3.65 14.50 -5.97
N LEU A 126 3.72 13.97 -4.74
CA LEU A 126 4.25 14.72 -3.59
C LEU A 126 5.77 14.87 -3.69
N PHE A 127 6.48 13.85 -4.17
CA PHE A 127 7.91 13.98 -4.47
C PHE A 127 8.16 15.06 -5.51
N ARG A 128 7.44 14.99 -6.64
CA ARG A 128 7.56 16.01 -7.70
C ARG A 128 7.26 17.41 -7.19
N PHE A 129 6.19 17.57 -6.41
CA PHE A 129 5.84 18.87 -5.86
C PHE A 129 6.96 19.43 -4.96
N ARG A 130 7.49 18.65 -4.01
CA ARG A 130 8.64 19.04 -3.19
C ARG A 130 9.89 19.34 -4.03
N ASP A 131 10.22 18.48 -4.97
CA ASP A 131 11.46 18.57 -5.73
C ASP A 131 11.44 19.75 -6.72
N HIS A 132 10.24 20.19 -7.11
CA HIS A 132 10.02 21.48 -7.77
C HIS A 132 9.94 22.68 -6.80
N GLY A 133 10.23 22.46 -5.51
CA GLY A 133 10.34 23.49 -4.48
C GLY A 133 9.10 23.71 -3.62
N PHE A 134 8.08 22.83 -3.71
CA PHE A 134 6.73 23.00 -3.13
C PHE A 134 6.27 24.44 -2.82
#